data_AF-A0A940ETM2-F1
#
_entry.id   AF-A0A940ETM2-F1
#
_cell.length_a   1.000
_cell.length_b   1.000
_cell.length_c   1.000
_cell.angle_alpha   90.00
_cell.angle_beta   90.00
_cell.angle_gamma   90.00
#
_symmetry.space_group_name_H-M   'P 1'
#
loop_
_entity.id
_entity.type
_entity.pdbx_description
1 polymer ?
#
loop_
_entity_poly.entity_id
_entity_poly.type
_entity_poly.pdbx_seq_one_letter_code
_entity_poly.pdbx_strand_id
1 'polypeptide(L)' 'MAATLDSRGAPTSGPRPMTAEEKKVIFASSLGTVFEWYDFYLYGSLAAIIAKQFFSGLEAGAAFIFALLA' A
#
# COMPACT_ATOMS: atom_id res chain seq x y z
N MET A 1 9.88 44.86 42.11
CA MET A 1 10.54 44.04 41.06
C MET A 1 10.39 42.58 41.44
N ALA A 2 9.32 41.93 40.99
CA ALA A 2 9.19 40.47 41.06
C ALA A 2 8.31 40.07 39.87
N ALA A 3 8.96 39.49 38.86
CA ALA A 3 8.34 38.99 37.65
C ALA A 3 7.42 37.82 38.00
N THR A 4 6.12 37.99 37.78
CA THR A 4 5.16 36.88 37.78
C THR A 4 5.39 36.08 36.50
N LEU A 5 5.91 34.86 36.66
CA LEU A 5 6.10 33.90 35.59
C LEU A 5 4.74 33.53 34.97
N ASP A 6 4.52 33.97 33.73
CA ASP A 6 3.44 33.45 32.89
C ASP A 6 3.76 31.98 32.54
N SER A 7 3.04 31.07 33.21
CA SER A 7 3.03 29.65 32.88
C SER A 7 2.29 29.45 31.56
N ARG A 8 3.03 29.55 30.46
CA ARG A 8 2.60 29.01 29.16
C ARG A 8 2.39 27.50 29.28
N GLY A 9 1.16 27.11 29.61
CA GLY A 9 0.68 25.74 29.46
C GLY A 9 0.56 25.43 27.98
N ALA A 10 1.55 24.75 27.40
CA ALA A 10 1.38 24.13 26.09
C ALA A 10 0.30 23.04 26.23
N PRO A 11 -0.72 22.99 25.34
CA PRO A 11 -1.70 21.92 25.39
C PRO A 11 -1.01 20.60 25.05
N THR A 12 -0.83 19.75 26.05
CA THR A 12 -0.45 18.35 25.85
C THR A 12 -1.62 17.65 25.16
N SER A 13 -1.60 17.60 23.83
CA SER A 13 -2.55 16.79 23.06
C SER A 13 -2.27 15.32 23.34
N GLY A 14 -2.94 14.76 24.34
CA GLY A 14 -3.00 13.32 24.54
C GLY A 14 -3.62 12.62 23.32
N PRO A 15 -3.43 11.29 23.16
CA PRO A 15 -4.00 10.55 22.04
C PRO A 15 -5.51 10.77 21.98
N ARG A 16 -5.99 11.43 20.93
CA ARG A 16 -7.42 11.60 20.69
C ARG A 16 -8.00 10.25 20.26
N PRO A 17 -9.12 9.79 20.84
CA PRO A 17 -9.80 8.60 20.35
C PRO A 17 -10.13 8.77 18.86
N MET A 18 -9.74 7.81 18.03
CA MET A 18 -10.10 7.82 16.61
C MET A 18 -11.62 7.75 16.45
N THR A 19 -12.14 8.65 15.63
CA THR A 19 -13.55 8.66 15.23
C THR A 19 -13.87 7.39 14.43
N ALA A 20 -15.15 7.03 14.40
CA ALA A 20 -15.61 5.88 13.62
C ALA A 20 -15.33 6.07 12.11
N GLU A 21 -15.33 7.31 11.63
CA GLU A 21 -15.01 7.64 10.24
C GLU A 21 -13.52 7.47 9.94
N GLU A 22 -12.62 7.96 10.79
CA GLU A 22 -11.18 7.75 10.63
C GLU A 22 -10.84 6.25 10.58
N LYS A 23 -11.46 5.43 11.46
CA LYS A 23 -11.28 3.97 11.43
C LYS A 23 -11.76 3.34 10.13
N LYS A 24 -12.90 3.80 9.59
CA LYS A 24 -13.43 3.32 8.30
C LYS A 24 -12.49 3.71 7.15
N VAL A 25 -11.98 4.93 7.14
CA VAL A 25 -11.05 5.40 6.10
C VAL A 25 -9.74 4.62 6.14
N ILE A 26 -9.17 4.39 7.34
CA ILE A 26 -7.96 3.58 7.50
C ILE A 26 -8.19 2.15 7.02
N PHE A 27 -9.33 1.55 7.39
CA PHE A 27 -9.65 0.19 6.98
C PHE A 27 -9.89 0.07 5.46
N ALA A 28 -10.64 1.01 4.88
CA ALA A 28 -10.87 1.08 3.44
C ALA A 28 -9.57 1.29 2.66
N SER A 29 -8.69 2.18 3.14
CA SER A 29 -7.39 2.44 2.50
C SER A 29 -6.47 1.22 2.60
N SER A 30 -6.42 0.55 3.75
CA SER A 30 -5.60 -0.65 3.94
C SER A 30 -6.08 -1.80 3.07
N LEU A 31 -7.41 -1.98 2.96
CA LEU A 31 -8.01 -2.97 2.07
C LEU A 31 -7.67 -2.67 0.61
N GLY A 32 -7.78 -1.42 0.17
CA GLY A 32 -7.39 -1.00 -1.19
C GLY A 32 -5.94 -1.39 -1.52
N THR A 33 -5.01 -1.12 -0.60
CA THR A 33 -3.60 -1.50 -0.77
C THR A 33 -3.38 -3.02 -0.88
N VAL A 34 -4.14 -3.81 -0.11
CA VAL A 34 -4.05 -5.28 -0.18
C VAL A 34 -4.64 -5.81 -1.49
N PHE A 35 -5.74 -5.23 -1.97
CA PHE A 35 -6.34 -5.62 -3.25
C PHE A 35 -5.40 -5.36 -4.42
N GLU A 36 -4.73 -4.20 -4.45
CA GLU A 36 -3.73 -3.91 -5.48
C GLU A 36 -2.58 -4.90 -5.44
N TRP A 37 -2.03 -5.19 -4.25
CA TRP A 37 -0.93 -6.16 -4.11
C TRP A 37 -1.35 -7.58 -4.52
N TYR A 38 -2.60 -7.95 -4.28
CA TYR A 38 -3.15 -9.24 -4.69
C TYR A 38 -3.29 -9.37 -6.20
N ASP A 39 -3.82 -8.35 -6.88
CA ASP A 39 -3.95 -8.36 -8.34
C ASP A 39 -2.59 -8.35 -9.04
N PHE A 40 -1.63 -7.54 -8.59
CA PHE A 40 -0.27 -7.57 -9.11
C PHE A 40 0.45 -8.90 -8.87
N TYR A 41 0.26 -9.51 -7.70
CA TYR A 41 0.83 -10.83 -7.40
C TYR A 41 0.21 -11.92 -8.28
N LEU A 42 -1.11 -11.90 -8.48
CA LEU A 42 -1.79 -12.81 -9.39
C LEU A 42 -1.34 -12.62 -10.83
N TYR A 43 -1.37 -11.40 -11.35
CA TYR A 43 -0.93 -11.11 -12.72
C TYR A 43 0.54 -11.50 -12.92
N GLY A 44 1.44 -11.17 -11.99
CA GLY A 44 2.85 -11.55 -12.07
C GLY A 44 3.10 -13.07 -11.98
N SER A 45 2.34 -13.78 -11.12
CA SER A 45 2.44 -15.24 -11.02
C SER A 45 1.86 -15.96 -12.23
N LEU A 46 0.77 -15.44 -12.80
CA LEU A 46 0.18 -15.95 -14.04
C LEU A 46 1.02 -15.60 -15.27
N ALA A 47 1.76 -14.48 -15.27
CA ALA A 47 2.64 -14.08 -16.37
C ALA A 47 3.67 -15.18 -16.70
N ALA A 48 4.21 -15.87 -15.68
CA ALA A 48 5.12 -17.00 -15.89
C ALA A 48 4.43 -18.19 -16.59
N ILE A 49 3.15 -18.42 -16.33
CA ILE A 49 2.36 -19.48 -16.95
C ILE A 49 2.00 -19.11 -18.40
N ILE A 50 1.58 -17.86 -18.63
CA ILE A 50 1.26 -17.33 -19.97
C ILE A 50 2.50 -17.31 -20.86
N ALA A 51 3.65 -16.87 -20.32
CA ALA A 51 4.95 -16.90 -21.00
C ALA A 51 5.31 -18.30 -21.50
N LYS A 52 5.07 -19.32 -20.67
CA LYS A 52 5.41 -20.70 -21.01
C LYS A 52 4.45 -21.31 -22.05
N GLN A 53 3.18 -20.88 -22.04
CA GLN A 53 2.13 -21.45 -22.89
C GLN A 53 2.07 -20.80 -24.28
N PHE A 54 2.39 -19.50 -24.40
CA PHE A 54 2.30 -18.75 -25.65
C PHE A 54 3.67 -18.44 -26.28
N PHE A 55 4.76 -18.45 -25.50
CA PHE A 55 6.10 -18.07 -25.98
C PHE A 55 7.15 -19.16 -25.73
N SER A 56 6.77 -20.44 -25.82
CA SER A 56 7.64 -21.60 -25.62
C SER A 56 8.85 -21.70 -26.57
N GLY A 57 8.95 -20.83 -27.58
CA GLY A 57 10.07 -20.71 -28.52
C GLY A 57 11.03 -19.53 -28.25
N LEU A 58 10.78 -18.72 -27.21
CA LEU A 58 11.63 -17.59 -26.80
C LEU A 58 12.41 -17.93 -25.53
N GLU A 59 13.54 -17.26 -25.35
CA GLU A 59 14.36 -17.32 -24.12
C GLU A 59 13.48 -16.92 -22.91
N ALA A 60 13.55 -17.70 -21.82
CA ALA A 60 12.57 -17.66 -20.73
C ALA A 60 12.44 -16.27 -20.07
N GLY A 61 13.53 -15.50 -20.02
CA GLY A 61 13.51 -14.14 -19.49
C GLY A 61 12.72 -13.16 -20.38
N ALA A 62 12.83 -13.29 -21.70
CA ALA A 62 12.14 -12.42 -22.66
C ALA A 62 10.63 -12.72 -22.71
N ALA A 63 10.26 -14.01 -22.68
CA ALA A 63 8.86 -14.44 -22.64
C ALA A 63 8.11 -13.89 -21.41
N PHE A 64 8.78 -13.86 -20.26
CA PHE A 64 8.23 -13.30 -19.02
C PHE A 64 8.04 -11.78 -19.10
N ILE A 65 9.02 -11.04 -19.63
CA ILE A 65 8.92 -9.59 -19.80
C ILE A 65 7.76 -9.22 -20.74
N PHE A 66 7.58 -9.94 -21.85
CA PHE A 66 6.45 -9.69 -22.76
C PHE A 66 5.09 -10.01 -22.14
N ALA A 67 4.99 -11.08 -21.34
CA ALA A 67 3.74 -11.42 -20.65
C ALA A 67 3.34 -10.40 -19.57
N LEU A 68 4.29 -9.62 -19.04
CA LEU A 68 4.03 -8.51 -18.12
C LEU A 68 3.70 -7.18 -18.84
N LEU A 69 4.00 -7.08 -20.14
CA LEU A 69 3.81 -5.87 -20.95
C LEU A 69 2.54 -5.92 -21.82
N ALA A 70 1.94 -7.10 -21.97
CA ALA A 70 0.75 -7.38 -22.78
C ALA A 70 -0.53 -7.28 -21.96
#